data_AF-A0A4Y8C4P1-F1
#
_entry.id   AF-A0A4Y8C4P1-F1
#
_cell.length_a   1.000
_cell.length_b   1.000
_cell.length_c   1.000
_cell.angle_alpha   90.00
_cell.angle_beta   90.00
_cell.angle_gamma   90.00
#
_symmetry.space_group_name_H-M   'P 1'
#
loop_
_entity.id
_entity.type
_entity.pdbx_description
1 polymer ?
#
loop_
_entity_poly.entity_id
_entity_poly.type
_entity_poly.pdbx_seq_one_letter_code
_entity_poly.pdbx_strand_id
1 'polypeptide(L)'
;NKPELLNQALDVALALEFIHTYSLIHDDLPAMDNADFRRGIPTLHKSYDETTAILVGDALNTEAFLVLSHAHLKDEIKIKLI
;
A
#
# COMPACT_ATOMS: atom_id res chain seq x y z
N ASN A 1 -12.57 -15.32 -23.14
CA ASN A 1 -13.16 -13.98 -22.88
C ASN A 1 -12.46 -13.36 -21.69
N LYS A 2 -11.93 -12.14 -21.81
CA LYS A 2 -11.38 -11.41 -20.66
C LYS A 2 -12.54 -10.84 -19.83
N PRO A 3 -12.45 -10.79 -18.49
CA PRO A 3 -13.46 -10.15 -17.66
C PRO A 3 -13.60 -8.67 -18.03
N GLU A 4 -14.83 -8.19 -18.12
CA GLU A 4 -15.20 -6.85 -18.57
C GLU A 4 -14.77 -5.72 -17.62
N LEU A 5 -14.46 -6.06 -16.37
CA LEU A 5 -13.99 -5.13 -15.33
C LEU A 5 -12.49 -5.23 -15.02
N LEU A 6 -11.73 -6.03 -15.79
CA LEU A 6 -10.34 -6.33 -15.44
C LEU A 6 -9.48 -5.07 -15.32
N ASN A 7 -9.59 -4.14 -16.27
CA ASN A 7 -8.78 -2.91 -16.23
C ASN A 7 -9.21 -1.98 -15.08
N GLN A 8 -10.53 -1.89 -14.82
CA GLN A 8 -11.09 -1.07 -13.74
C GLN A 8 -10.73 -1.61 -12.36
N ALA A 9 -10.47 -2.91 -12.23
CA ALA A 9 -10.08 -3.55 -10.97
C ALA A 9 -8.60 -3.34 -10.63
N LEU A 10 -7.76 -2.84 -11.55
CA LEU A 10 -6.32 -2.66 -11.29
C LEU A 10 -6.06 -1.61 -10.20
N ASP A 11 -6.84 -0.52 -10.15
CA ASP A 11 -6.71 0.49 -9.09
C ASP A 11 -7.08 -0.08 -7.71
N VAL A 12 -8.07 -0.98 -7.66
CA VAL A 12 -8.44 -1.69 -6.42
C VAL A 12 -7.32 -2.64 -5.98
N ALA A 13 -6.73 -3.37 -6.94
CA ALA A 13 -5.59 -4.23 -6.66
C ALA A 13 -4.35 -3.43 -6.19
N LEU A 14 -4.12 -2.25 -6.79
CA LEU A 14 -3.05 -1.35 -6.39
C LEU A 14 -3.26 -0.82 -4.96
N ALA A 15 -4.50 -0.43 -4.61
CA ALA A 15 -4.83 -0.01 -3.26
C ALA A 15 -4.54 -1.12 -2.22
N LEU A 16 -4.87 -2.37 -2.52
CA LEU A 16 -4.54 -3.51 -1.66
C LEU A 16 -3.02 -3.67 -1.48
N GLU A 17 -2.25 -3.54 -2.55
CA GLU A 17 -0.78 -3.63 -2.49
C GLU A 17 -0.13 -2.42 -1.80
N PHE A 18 -0.77 -1.25 -1.80
CA PHE A 18 -0.37 -0.11 -0.97
C PHE A 18 -0.60 -0.41 0.51
N ILE A 19 -1.76 -0.95 0.89
CA ILE A 19 -2.04 -1.42 2.25
C ILE A 19 -1.00 -2.45 2.70
N HIS A 20 -0.79 -3.47 1.87
CA HIS A 20 0.18 -4.52 2.14
C HIS A 20 1.61 -3.98 2.28
N THR A 21 2.02 -3.08 1.38
CA THR A 21 3.39 -2.55 1.40
C THR A 21 3.63 -1.60 2.57
N TYR A 22 2.66 -0.76 2.94
CA TYR A 22 2.83 0.11 4.11
C TYR A 22 2.96 -0.71 5.39
N SER A 23 2.15 -1.78 5.53
CA SER A 23 2.18 -2.59 6.75
C SER A 23 3.55 -3.20 6.92
N LEU A 24 4.12 -3.79 5.86
CA LEU A 24 5.47 -4.35 5.91
C LEU A 24 6.56 -3.30 6.21
N ILE A 25 6.45 -2.09 5.66
CA ILE A 25 7.40 -1.01 5.95
C ILE A 25 7.38 -0.65 7.42
N HIS A 26 6.18 -0.50 8.00
CA HIS A 26 6.03 -0.22 9.41
C HIS A 26 6.50 -1.41 10.24
N ASP A 27 6.03 -2.62 9.96
CA ASP A 27 6.41 -3.87 10.65
C ASP A 27 7.94 -4.02 10.75
N ASP A 28 8.68 -3.61 9.71
CA ASP A 28 10.13 -3.66 9.69
C ASP A 28 10.83 -2.65 10.61
N LEU A 29 10.15 -1.64 11.16
CA LEU A 29 10.75 -0.62 12.03
C LEU A 29 11.41 -1.22 13.28
N PRO A 30 12.42 -0.53 13.87
CA PRO A 30 13.13 -1.02 15.05
C PRO A 30 12.25 -1.32 16.27
N ALA A 31 11.12 -0.62 16.38
CA ALA A 31 10.16 -0.82 17.46
C ALA A 31 9.26 -2.05 17.28
N MET A 32 9.26 -2.69 16.09
CA MET A 32 8.46 -3.87 15.77
C MET A 32 9.38 -5.05 15.43
N ASP A 33 9.46 -5.49 14.17
CA ASP A 33 10.28 -6.66 13.81
C ASP A 33 11.77 -6.31 13.65
N ASN A 34 12.12 -5.03 13.55
CA ASN A 34 13.49 -4.53 13.42
C ASN A 34 14.28 -5.26 12.31
N ALA A 35 13.66 -5.42 11.14
CA ALA A 35 14.24 -6.17 10.04
C ALA A 35 15.21 -5.31 9.23
N ASP A 36 16.42 -5.82 8.98
CA ASP A 36 17.40 -5.12 8.15
C ASP A 36 17.09 -5.20 6.63
N PHE A 37 16.33 -6.22 6.20
CA PHE A 37 16.05 -6.49 4.78
C PHE A 37 14.60 -6.91 4.53
N ARG A 38 14.06 -6.48 3.39
CA ARG A 38 12.72 -6.81 2.90
C ARG A 38 12.73 -6.91 1.39
N ARG A 39 12.03 -7.91 0.83
CA ARG A 39 11.94 -8.15 -0.64
C ARG A 39 13.32 -8.18 -1.35
N GLY A 40 14.36 -8.65 -0.65
CA GLY A 40 15.73 -8.78 -1.17
C GLY A 40 16.57 -7.50 -1.14
N ILE A 41 16.08 -6.40 -0.56
CA ILE A 41 16.78 -5.11 -0.44
C ILE A 41 16.77 -4.60 1.01
N PRO A 42 17.66 -3.67 1.41
CA PRO A 42 17.61 -3.11 2.75
C PRO A 42 16.28 -2.38 3.00
N THR A 43 15.74 -2.49 4.22
CA THR A 43 14.47 -1.83 4.59
C THR A 43 14.60 -0.31 4.55
N LEU A 44 13.48 0.41 4.49
CA LEU A 44 13.50 1.87 4.34
C LEU A 44 14.23 2.57 5.50
N HIS A 45 14.07 2.09 6.73
CA HIS A 45 14.74 2.70 7.88
C HIS A 45 16.27 2.44 7.88
N LYS A 46 16.75 1.46 7.10
CA LYS A 46 18.18 1.18 6.90
C LYS A 46 18.77 1.92 5.71
N SER A 47 17.99 2.08 4.64
CA SER A 47 18.41 2.79 3.43
C SER A 47 18.33 4.32 3.58
N TYR A 48 17.41 4.79 4.42
CA TYR A 48 17.12 6.19 4.68
C TYR A 48 17.20 6.43 6.20
N ASP A 49 16.05 6.60 6.86
CA ASP A 49 15.93 6.76 8.30
C ASP A 49 14.52 6.32 8.77
N GLU A 50 14.32 6.21 10.10
CA GLU A 50 13.05 5.80 10.69
C GLU A 50 11.91 6.76 10.35
N THR A 51 12.16 8.08 10.36
CA THR A 51 11.13 9.08 10.05
C THR A 51 10.62 8.92 8.62
N THR A 52 11.51 8.69 7.66
CA THR A 52 11.15 8.43 6.27
C THR A 52 10.35 7.14 6.14
N ALA A 53 10.76 6.06 6.81
CA ALA A 53 10.03 4.79 6.79
C ALA A 53 8.60 4.94 7.37
N ILE A 54 8.47 5.64 8.50
CA ILE A 54 7.17 5.93 9.11
C ILE A 54 6.29 6.73 8.13
N LEU A 55 6.79 7.85 7.60
CA LEU A 55 5.99 8.73 6.75
C LEU A 55 5.66 8.12 5.38
N VAL A 56 6.54 7.29 4.82
CA VAL A 56 6.21 6.53 3.59
C VAL A 56 5.10 5.51 3.88
N GLY A 57 5.13 4.84 5.04
CA GLY A 57 4.04 3.97 5.43
C GLY A 57 2.71 4.74 5.62
N ASP A 58 2.75 5.88 6.31
CA ASP A 58 1.57 6.74 6.50
C ASP A 58 1.00 7.24 5.15
N ALA A 59 1.89 7.62 4.24
CA ALA A 59 1.52 8.04 2.89
C ALA A 59 0.84 6.90 2.12
N LEU A 60 1.44 5.70 2.07
CA LEU A 60 0.86 4.56 1.36
C LEU A 60 -0.47 4.11 1.95
N ASN A 61 -0.63 4.16 3.27
CA ASN A 61 -1.91 3.90 3.93
C ASN A 61 -3.00 4.87 3.45
N THR A 62 -2.71 6.18 3.47
CA THR A 62 -3.66 7.20 3.00
C THR A 62 -3.91 7.11 1.50
N GLU A 63 -2.85 6.89 0.72
CA GLU A 63 -2.89 6.84 -0.74
C GLU A 63 -3.72 5.66 -1.24
N ALA A 64 -3.74 4.53 -0.52
CA ALA A 64 -4.58 3.39 -0.86
C ALA A 64 -6.07 3.78 -0.98
N PHE A 65 -6.59 4.54 -0.02
CA PHE A 65 -7.97 5.02 -0.05
C PHE A 65 -8.17 6.11 -1.11
N LEU A 66 -7.16 6.95 -1.36
CA LEU A 66 -7.23 7.95 -2.42
C LEU A 66 -7.35 7.28 -3.80
N VAL A 67 -6.50 6.29 -4.10
CA VAL A 67 -6.55 5.50 -5.34
C VAL A 67 -7.89 4.78 -5.48
N LEU A 68 -8.36 4.11 -4.43
CA LEU A 68 -9.65 3.41 -4.45
C LEU A 68 -10.82 4.35 -4.72
N SER A 69 -10.83 5.54 -4.12
CA SER A 69 -11.89 6.54 -4.34
C SER A 69 -11.93 7.09 -5.78
N HIS A 70 -10.79 7.09 -6.47
CA HIS A 70 -10.64 7.54 -7.87
C HIS A 70 -10.77 6.41 -8.91
N ALA A 71 -10.87 5.14 -8.48
CA ALA A 71 -11.03 4.01 -9.38
C ALA A 71 -12.24 4.19 -10.31
N HIS A 72 -12.10 3.75 -11.57
CA HIS A 72 -13.16 3.84 -12.57
C HIS A 72 -14.27 2.79 -12.37
N LEU A 73 -14.91 2.83 -11.21
CA LEU A 73 -16.00 1.96 -10.76
C LEU A 73 -17.17 2.82 -10.28
N LYS A 74 -18.37 2.22 -10.24
CA LYS A 74 -19.54 2.86 -9.64
C LYS A 74 -19.28 3.16 -8.16
N ASP A 75 -19.78 4.29 -7.67
CA ASP A 75 -19.58 4.72 -6.28
C ASP A 75 -20.07 3.68 -5.27
N GLU A 76 -21.19 2.99 -5.54
CA GLU A 76 -21.70 1.90 -4.68
C GLU A 76 -20.69 0.75 -4.53
N ILE A 77 -19.91 0.44 -5.58
CA ILE A 77 -18.87 -0.59 -5.51
C ILE A 77 -17.69 -0.07 -4.69
N LYS A 78 -17.24 1.18 -4.94
CA LYS A 78 -16.14 1.79 -4.18
C LYS A 78 -16.43 1.84 -2.69
N ILE A 79 -17.65 2.24 -2.30
CA ILE A 79 -18.08 2.28 -0.88
C ILE A 79 -18.05 0.90 -0.23
N LYS A 80 -18.38 -0.17 -0.96
CA LYS A 80 -18.35 -1.56 -0.42
C LYS A 80 -16.93 -2.11 -0.24
N LEU A 81 -15.92 -1.47 -0.81
CA LEU A 81 -14.52 -1.90 -0.75
C LEU A 81 -13.72 -1.18 0.35
N ILE A 82 -14.31 -0.17 1.01
CA ILE A 82 -13.76 0.54 2.17
C ILE A 82 -14.36 -0.08 3.43
#